data_AF-A0A1F9NFH7-F1
#
_entry.id   AF-A0A1F9NFH7-F1
#
_cell.length_a   1.000
_cell.length_b   1.000
_cell.length_c   1.000
_cell.angle_alpha   90.00
_cell.angle_beta   90.00
_cell.angle_gamma   90.00
#
_symmetry.space_group_name_H-M   'P 1'
#
loop_
_entity.id
_entity.type
_entity.pdbx_description
1 polymer ?
#
loop_
_entity_poly.entity_id
_entity_poly.type
_entity_poly.pdbx_seq_one_letter_code
_entity_poly.pdbx_strand_id
1 'polypeptide(L)' 'METYYDPADLAKFGEIGKDAPELAKKFFDYYEEVFKEGELTEREKALIALAVAHAVQCPYCIDAYTRASLEK' A
#
# COMPACT_ATOMS: atom_id res chain seq x y z
N MET A 1 23.96 -3.47 5.33
CA MET A 1 23.66 -4.89 5.10
C MET A 1 22.82 -4.92 3.84
N GLU A 2 23.28 -5.53 2.75
CA GLU A 2 22.47 -5.62 1.53
C GLU A 2 21.37 -6.66 1.75
N THR A 3 20.12 -6.27 1.49
CA THR A 3 18.93 -7.12 1.55
C THR A 3 18.32 -7.24 0.17
N TYR A 4 17.56 -8.30 -0.09
CA TYR A 4 16.89 -8.50 -1.38
C TYR A 4 15.88 -7.37 -1.70
N TYR A 5 15.27 -6.78 -0.68
CA TYR A 5 14.38 -5.64 -0.80
C TYR A 5 15.12 -4.36 -0.41
N ASP A 6 15.07 -3.32 -1.25
CA ASP A 6 15.53 -1.97 -0.93
C ASP A 6 14.33 -1.14 -0.44
N PRO A 7 14.29 -0.67 0.81
CA PRO A 7 13.23 0.19 1.32
C PRO A 7 12.98 1.45 0.48
N ALA A 8 14.00 1.97 -0.20
CA ALA A 8 13.87 3.15 -1.07
C ALA A 8 12.98 2.87 -2.30
N ASP A 9 12.79 1.61 -2.70
CA ASP A 9 11.93 1.27 -3.83
C ASP A 9 10.44 1.50 -3.54
N LEU A 10 10.03 1.50 -2.26
CA LEU A 10 8.64 1.81 -1.92
C LEU A 10 8.24 3.23 -2.39
N ALA A 11 9.16 4.18 -2.36
CA ALA A 11 8.92 5.53 -2.87
C ALA A 11 8.67 5.57 -4.39
N LYS A 12 9.07 4.52 -5.12
CA LYS A 12 8.88 4.38 -6.57
C LYS A 12 7.57 3.67 -6.92
N PHE A 13 6.72 3.33 -5.94
CA PHE A 13 5.47 2.60 -6.20
C PHE A 13 4.54 3.32 -7.21
N GLY A 14 4.54 4.65 -7.24
CA GLY A 14 3.77 5.41 -8.25
C GLY A 14 4.25 5.18 -9.69
N GLU A 15 5.48 4.72 -9.88
CA GLU A 15 6.09 4.50 -11.20
C GLU A 15 5.67 3.17 -11.84
N ILE A 16 5.01 2.25 -11.12
CA ILE A 16 4.59 0.94 -11.66
C ILE A 16 3.70 1.06 -12.90
N GLY A 17 3.06 2.22 -13.08
CA GLY A 17 2.19 2.52 -14.21
C GLY A 17 2.88 3.08 -15.45
N LYS A 18 4.21 3.28 -15.42
CA LYS A 18 4.95 3.99 -16.49
C LYS A 18 4.68 3.44 -17.88
N ASP A 19 4.67 2.12 -18.03
CA ASP A 19 4.50 1.44 -19.32
C ASP A 19 3.02 1.09 -19.63
N ALA A 20 2.11 1.34 -18.68
CA ALA A 20 0.68 1.02 -18.80
C ALA A 20 -0.22 2.05 -18.08
N PRO A 21 -0.20 3.33 -18.49
CA PRO A 21 -0.81 4.43 -17.74
C PRO A 21 -2.33 4.27 -17.55
N GLU A 22 -3.05 3.79 -18.55
CA GLU A 22 -4.50 3.59 -18.48
C GLU A 22 -4.90 2.49 -17.48
N LEU A 23 -4.10 1.42 -17.39
CA LEU A 23 -4.34 0.35 -16.42
C LEU A 23 -3.96 0.80 -15.01
N ALA A 24 -2.83 1.51 -14.89
CA ALA A 24 -2.39 2.07 -13.63
C ALA A 24 -3.42 3.02 -13.04
N LYS A 25 -3.99 3.92 -13.86
CA LYS A 25 -5.07 4.82 -13.43
C LYS A 25 -6.23 4.05 -12.82
N LYS A 26 -6.75 3.03 -13.52
CA LYS A 26 -7.86 2.21 -13.00
C LYS A 26 -7.52 1.50 -11.70
N PHE A 27 -6.28 1.01 -11.58
CA PHE A 27 -5.79 0.39 -10.35
C PHE A 27 -5.73 1.38 -9.20
N PHE A 28 -5.14 2.56 -9.40
CA PHE A 28 -5.02 3.58 -8.36
C PHE A 28 -6.38 4.16 -7.97
N ASP A 29 -7.29 4.40 -8.93
CA ASP A 29 -8.66 4.83 -8.67
C ASP A 29 -9.38 3.83 -7.73
N TYR A 30 -9.27 2.53 -8.02
CA TYR A 30 -9.81 1.47 -7.15
C TYR A 30 -9.11 1.42 -5.79
N TYR A 31 -7.77 1.47 -5.79
CA TYR A 31 -6.93 1.35 -4.60
C TYR A 31 -7.24 2.48 -3.61
N GLU A 32 -7.31 3.73 -4.08
CA GLU A 32 -7.66 4.88 -3.25
C GLU A 32 -9.10 4.81 -2.72
N GLU A 33 -10.05 4.40 -3.55
CA GLU A 33 -11.46 4.29 -3.17
C GLU A 33 -11.67 3.27 -2.03
N VAL A 34 -10.96 2.14 -2.06
CA VAL A 34 -11.05 1.10 -1.02
C VAL A 34 -10.72 1.66 0.36
N PHE A 35 -9.78 2.61 0.48
CA PHE A 35 -9.31 3.14 1.76
C PHE A 35 -10.12 4.33 2.31
N LYS A 36 -10.99 4.94 1.52
CA LYS A 36 -11.86 6.03 2.00
C LYS A 36 -12.77 5.56 3.13
N GLU A 37 -13.08 6.44 4.08
CA GLU A 37 -13.98 6.12 5.18
C GLU A 37 -15.38 5.70 4.71
N GLY A 38 -15.98 4.75 5.44
CA GLY A 38 -17.34 4.24 5.23
C GLY A 38 -17.83 3.58 6.51
N GLU A 39 -18.30 2.33 6.44
CA GLU A 39 -18.62 1.53 7.65
C GLU A 39 -17.39 1.27 8.55
N LEU A 40 -16.18 1.38 7.96
CA LEU A 40 -14.91 1.33 8.66
C LEU A 40 -14.16 2.64 8.43
N THR A 41 -13.48 3.10 9.47
CA THR A 41 -12.55 4.23 9.43
C THR A 41 -11.34 3.93 8.53
N GLU A 42 -10.66 4.97 8.04
CA GLU A 42 -9.42 4.79 7.28
C GLU A 42 -8.37 4.00 8.07
N ARG A 43 -8.30 4.23 9.39
CA ARG A 43 -7.38 3.54 10.30
C ARG A 43 -7.70 2.06 10.45
N GLU A 44 -8.97 1.68 10.59
CA GLU A 44 -9.37 0.27 10.66
C GLU A 44 -9.02 -0.48 9.37
N LYS A 45 -9.23 0.16 8.22
CA LYS A 45 -8.82 -0.39 6.92
C LYS A 45 -7.30 -0.54 6.82
N ALA A 46 -6.54 0.43 7.30
CA ALA A 46 -5.07 0.35 7.35
C ALA A 46 -4.59 -0.81 8.25
N LEU A 47 -5.23 -1.05 9.40
CA LEU A 47 -4.92 -2.18 10.28
C LEU A 47 -5.23 -3.54 9.63
N ILE A 48 -6.36 -3.64 8.92
CA ILE A 48 -6.69 -4.85 8.14
C ILE A 48 -5.64 -5.07 7.05
N ALA A 49 -5.24 -4.02 6.33
CA ALA A 49 -4.21 -4.10 5.31
C ALA A 49 -2.85 -4.53 5.90
N LEU A 50 -2.49 -4.04 7.09
CA LEU A 50 -1.29 -4.46 7.82
C LEU A 50 -1.33 -5.94 8.19
N ALA A 51 -2.48 -6.45 8.64
CA ALA A 51 -2.66 -7.87 8.93
C ALA A 51 -2.51 -8.73 7.67
N VAL A 52 -3.12 -8.31 6.55
CA VAL A 52 -2.98 -8.98 5.26
C VAL A 52 -1.52 -8.96 4.78
N ALA A 53 -0.82 -7.83 4.92
CA ALA A 53 0.58 -7.69 4.55
C ALA A 53 1.50 -8.68 5.27
N HIS A 54 1.24 -8.94 6.56
CA HIS A 54 1.94 -9.99 7.31
C HIS A 54 1.57 -11.39 6.82
N ALA A 55 0.30 -11.65 6.55
CA ALA A 55 -0.17 -12.95 6.06
C ALA A 55 0.44 -13.34 4.71
N VAL A 56 0.60 -12.36 3.80
CA VAL A 56 1.23 -12.57 2.48
C VAL A 56 2.73 -12.29 2.47
N GLN A 57 3.30 -11.89 3.62
CA GLN A 57 4.72 -11.61 3.82
C GLN A 57 5.29 -10.56 2.83
N CYS A 58 4.52 -9.50 2.56
CA CYS A 58 4.96 -8.40 1.69
C CYS A 58 5.71 -7.33 2.52
N PRO A 59 7.06 -7.25 2.47
CA PRO A 59 7.83 -6.33 3.32
C PRO A 59 7.50 -4.85 3.06
N TYR A 60 7.31 -4.47 1.79
CA TYR A 60 6.90 -3.12 1.41
C TYR A 60 5.51 -2.76 1.95
N CYS A 61 4.58 -3.71 1.88
CA CYS A 61 3.23 -3.52 2.40
C CYS A 61 3.24 -3.41 3.94
N ILE A 62 4.08 -4.20 4.62
CA ILE A 62 4.25 -4.13 6.07
C ILE A 62 4.73 -2.74 6.48
N ASP A 63 5.74 -2.18 5.82
CA ASP A 63 6.22 -0.82 6.09
C ASP A 63 5.12 0.22 5.82
N ALA A 64 4.54 0.20 4.61
CA ALA A 64 3.51 1.15 4.20
C ALA A 64 2.32 1.19 5.17
N TYR A 65 1.77 0.04 5.54
CA TYR A 65 0.59 -0.03 6.40
C TYR A 65 0.91 0.11 7.88
N THR A 66 2.14 -0.15 8.31
CA THR A 66 2.58 0.21 9.67
C THR A 66 2.48 1.72 9.85
N ARG A 67 3.06 2.49 8.92
CA ARG A 67 3.00 3.95 8.96
C ARG A 67 1.58 4.47 8.83
N ALA A 68 0.81 3.97 7.86
CA ALA A 68 -0.57 4.40 7.66
C ALA A 68 -1.44 4.19 8.91
N SER A 69 -1.28 3.07 9.63
CA SER A 69 -2.05 2.79 10.85
C SER A 69 -1.72 3.70 12.06
N LEU A 70 -0.57 4.38 12.01
CA LEU A 70 -0.12 5.34 13.01
C LEU A 70 -0.48 6.79 12.63
N GLU A 71 -0.55 7.09 11.34
CA GLU A 71 -0.83 8.44 10.80
C GLU A 71 -2.34 8.73 10.65
N LYS A 72 -3.16 7.68 10.44
CA LYS A 72 -4.63 7.75 10.32
C LYS A 72 -5.30 7.51 11.67
#